data_AF-A0A1Z5SL44-F1
#
_entry.id   AF-A0A1Z5SL44-F1
#
_cell.length_a   1.000
_cell.length_b   1.000
_cell.length_c   1.000
_cell.angle_alpha   90.00
_cell.angle_beta   90.00
_cell.angle_gamma   90.00
#
_symmetry.space_group_name_H-M   'P 1'
#
loop_
_entity.id
_entity.type
_entity.pdbx_description
1 polymer ?
#
loop_
_entity_poly.entity_id
_entity_poly.type
_entity_poly.pdbx_seq_one_letter_code
_entity_poly.pdbx_strand_id
1 'polypeptide(L)'
;MDALNEKAPDSLKADAPGQVPNDGTGVLALDPYLDPFKAALQSRFSKAQKWINDINTHEGGLEKFSRGYERFGFTVAPDHTITYREWAPTPFAPTSLATSTAGTWDSHEMKRDPYGVWEISLPPVNGQPAIPHDSKVKISMVVPNDHARAERIPAWIKRVTQDLNVSPVYDARFWNPPQQYKFKNPRPPKPQSARVYEAHVGISSPDPKVATYKEFTQNTLPRIHKLATTPSSSWPLWNTPTTPPSATRSTPSSPLHHAMAFPMT
;
A
#
# COMPACT_ATOMS: atom_id res chain seq x y z
N MET A 1 -3.16 21.59 -0.48
CA MET A 1 -1.95 21.40 0.32
C MET A 1 -2.32 21.59 1.76
N ASP A 2 -2.23 20.53 2.56
CA ASP A 2 -2.39 20.62 4.00
C ASP A 2 -1.34 21.60 4.55
N ALA A 3 -1.78 22.73 5.11
CA ALA A 3 -0.91 23.82 5.57
C ALA A 3 0.11 23.33 6.63
N LEU A 4 -0.15 22.17 7.23
CA LEU A 4 0.75 21.49 8.15
C LEU A 4 2.04 20.99 7.49
N ASN A 5 1.99 20.49 6.25
CA ASN A 5 3.16 19.92 5.58
C ASN A 5 4.06 20.99 4.95
N GLU A 6 3.49 22.10 4.47
CA GLU A 6 4.28 23.22 3.95
C GLU A 6 5.01 23.98 5.06
N LYS A 7 4.44 24.01 6.27
CA LYS A 7 5.02 24.63 7.48
C LYS A 7 5.93 23.69 8.27
N ALA A 8 6.09 22.45 7.82
CA ALA A 8 6.99 21.52 8.46
C ALA A 8 8.44 22.00 8.27
N PRO A 9 9.30 21.92 9.31
CA PRO A 9 10.69 22.40 9.24
C PRO A 9 11.55 21.68 8.20
N ASP A 10 11.07 20.56 7.68
CA ASP A 10 11.64 19.72 6.61
C ASP A 10 10.91 19.86 5.26
N SER A 11 10.04 20.88 5.12
CA SER A 11 9.39 21.21 3.86
C SER A 11 10.41 21.59 2.79
N LEU A 12 10.29 21.00 1.60
CA LEU A 12 11.16 21.29 0.44
C LEU A 12 10.98 22.72 -0.10
N LYS A 13 9.99 23.46 0.41
CA LYS A 13 9.74 24.88 0.11
C LYS A 13 10.21 25.82 1.22
N ALA A 14 10.64 25.31 2.37
CA ALA A 14 11.15 26.16 3.44
C ALA A 14 12.56 26.66 3.06
N ASP A 15 12.85 27.91 3.40
CA ASP A 15 14.22 28.41 3.37
C ASP A 15 15.09 27.53 4.28
N ALA A 16 16.28 27.19 3.81
CA ALA A 16 17.20 26.36 4.59
C ALA A 16 17.43 27.03 5.97
N PRO A 17 17.36 26.29 7.09
CA PRO A 17 17.60 26.86 8.39
C PRO A 17 19.06 27.36 8.49
N GLY A 18 19.25 28.68 8.64
CA GLY A 18 20.55 29.34 8.72
C GLY A 18 21.13 29.79 7.36
N GLN A 19 22.42 30.16 7.32
CA GLN A 19 23.14 30.54 6.09
C GLN A 19 23.56 29.32 5.24
N VAL A 20 22.71 28.30 5.17
CA VAL A 20 23.05 27.03 4.52
C VAL A 20 22.62 27.09 3.04
N PRO A 21 23.48 26.69 2.08
CA PRO A 21 23.13 26.72 0.66
C PRO A 21 21.91 25.85 0.32
N ASN A 22 20.93 26.43 -0.38
CA ASN A 22 19.73 25.72 -0.87
C ASN A 22 19.96 25.09 -2.26
N ASP A 23 21.10 24.41 -2.42
CA ASP A 23 21.53 23.74 -3.66
C ASP A 23 21.74 22.23 -3.46
N GLY A 24 21.30 21.70 -2.31
CA GLY A 24 21.50 20.31 -1.91
C GLY A 24 22.79 20.04 -1.15
N THR A 25 23.62 21.05 -0.90
CA THR A 25 24.92 20.88 -0.20
C THR A 25 24.86 21.24 1.28
N GLY A 26 23.68 21.56 1.81
CA GLY A 26 23.54 21.98 3.20
C GLY A 26 24.03 20.97 4.25
N VAL A 27 24.05 19.68 3.90
CA VAL A 27 24.60 18.61 4.75
C VAL A 27 26.11 18.75 5.01
N LEU A 28 26.86 19.46 4.16
CA LEU A 28 28.30 19.71 4.34
C LEU A 28 28.60 20.54 5.60
N ALA A 29 27.65 21.35 6.06
CA ALA A 29 27.78 22.08 7.32
C ALA A 29 27.75 21.15 8.55
N LEU A 30 27.11 19.99 8.42
CA LEU A 30 27.05 18.95 9.47
C LEU A 30 28.22 17.96 9.33
N ASP A 31 28.57 17.60 8.11
CA ASP A 31 29.64 16.65 7.80
C ASP A 31 30.52 17.14 6.64
N PRO A 32 31.66 17.80 6.92
CA PRO A 32 32.60 18.26 5.91
C PRO A 32 33.26 17.15 5.07
N TYR A 33 33.25 15.88 5.50
CA TYR A 33 33.81 14.78 4.71
C TYR A 33 33.03 14.51 3.41
N LEU A 34 31.85 15.12 3.26
CA LEU A 34 31.04 15.04 2.06
C LEU A 34 31.49 15.98 0.94
N ASP A 35 32.44 16.91 1.18
CA ASP A 35 32.90 17.88 0.19
C ASP A 35 33.35 17.26 -1.15
N PRO A 36 34.11 16.14 -1.18
CA PRO A 36 34.49 15.48 -2.44
C PRO A 36 33.29 15.00 -3.29
N PHE A 37 32.10 14.87 -2.68
CA PHE A 37 30.87 14.41 -3.33
C PHE A 37 29.88 15.54 -3.63
N LYS A 38 30.26 16.81 -3.44
CA LYS A 38 29.40 17.99 -3.61
C LYS A 38 28.64 18.01 -4.93
N ALA A 39 29.33 17.76 -6.05
CA ALA A 39 28.71 17.74 -7.38
C ALA A 39 27.61 16.66 -7.50
N ALA A 40 27.82 15.50 -6.88
CA ALA A 40 26.81 14.43 -6.87
C ALA A 40 25.59 14.81 -6.01
N LEU A 41 25.79 15.48 -4.88
CA LEU A 41 24.71 15.99 -4.02
C LEU A 41 23.87 17.04 -4.75
N GLN A 42 24.52 18.01 -5.40
CA GLN A 42 23.85 19.03 -6.22
C GLN A 42 23.05 18.42 -7.37
N SER A 43 23.62 17.42 -8.06
CA SER A 43 22.94 16.69 -9.13
C SER A 43 21.66 15.98 -8.64
N ARG A 44 21.74 15.30 -7.49
CA ARG A 44 20.59 14.62 -6.87
C ARG A 44 19.50 15.60 -6.47
N PHE A 45 19.87 16.71 -5.83
CA PHE A 45 18.94 17.75 -5.44
C PHE A 45 18.24 18.39 -6.64
N SER A 46 19.01 18.76 -7.66
CA SER A 46 18.48 19.35 -8.90
C SER A 46 17.51 18.40 -9.61
N LYS A 47 17.84 17.10 -9.65
CA LYS A 47 16.94 16.08 -10.22
C LYS A 47 15.66 15.94 -9.41
N ALA A 48 15.73 15.95 -8.07
CA ALA A 48 14.55 15.90 -7.22
C ALA A 48 13.66 17.13 -7.43
N GLN A 49 14.24 18.33 -7.43
CA GLN A 49 13.51 19.58 -7.65
C GLN A 49 12.85 19.63 -9.02
N LYS A 50 13.54 19.16 -10.06
CA LYS A 50 12.95 19.00 -11.40
C LYS A 50 11.67 18.15 -11.35
N TRP A 51 11.73 16.95 -10.78
CA TRP A 51 10.56 16.07 -10.70
C TRP A 51 9.43 16.64 -9.85
N ILE A 52 9.75 17.32 -8.74
CA ILE A 52 8.76 18.00 -7.91
C ILE A 52 8.05 19.09 -8.73
N ASN A 53 8.81 19.87 -9.50
CA ASN A 53 8.24 20.89 -10.38
C ASN A 53 7.39 20.28 -11.49
N ASP A 54 7.85 19.21 -12.13
CA ASP A 54 7.08 18.51 -13.16
C ASP A 54 5.74 18.00 -12.59
N ILE A 55 5.74 17.39 -11.39
CA ILE A 55 4.52 16.93 -10.71
C ILE A 55 3.62 18.11 -10.31
N ASN A 56 4.20 19.21 -9.82
CA ASN A 56 3.42 20.41 -9.48
C ASN A 56 2.71 20.98 -10.71
N THR A 57 3.42 21.07 -11.84
CA THR A 57 2.91 21.62 -13.10
C THR A 57 1.84 20.73 -13.73
N HIS A 58 2.04 19.41 -13.74
CA HIS A 58 1.20 18.50 -14.53
C HIS A 58 0.12 17.78 -13.72
N GLU A 59 0.32 17.57 -12.43
CA GLU A 59 -0.55 16.73 -11.59
C GLU A 59 -1.24 17.51 -10.46
N GLY A 60 -0.98 18.82 -10.35
CA GLY A 60 -1.54 19.69 -9.32
C GLY A 60 -0.90 19.49 -7.94
N GLY A 61 0.35 19.02 -7.92
CA GLY A 61 1.18 18.90 -6.73
C GLY A 61 1.21 17.51 -6.10
N LEU A 62 2.22 17.28 -5.24
CA LEU A 62 2.53 15.98 -4.65
C LEU A 62 1.34 15.38 -3.89
N GLU A 63 0.55 16.19 -3.16
CA GLU A 63 -0.63 15.73 -2.44
C GLU A 63 -1.66 15.09 -3.39
N LYS A 64 -2.04 15.81 -4.47
CA LYS A 64 -3.02 15.30 -5.43
C LYS A 64 -2.48 14.09 -6.19
N PHE A 65 -1.22 14.14 -6.62
CA PHE A 65 -0.55 13.04 -7.31
C PHE A 65 -0.50 11.75 -6.46
N SER A 66 -0.24 11.87 -5.15
CA SER A 66 -0.15 10.73 -4.24
C SER A 66 -1.49 10.00 -3.98
N ARG A 67 -2.62 10.60 -4.35
CA ARG A 67 -3.97 10.02 -4.21
C ARG A 67 -4.41 9.22 -5.42
N GLY A 68 -3.44 8.60 -6.12
CA GLY A 68 -3.71 7.73 -7.28
C GLY A 68 -4.73 6.62 -7.01
N TYR A 69 -4.81 6.10 -5.78
CA TYR A 69 -5.79 5.09 -5.36
C TYR A 69 -7.25 5.58 -5.35
N GLU A 70 -7.49 6.89 -5.42
CA GLU A 70 -8.82 7.48 -5.60
C GLU A 70 -9.25 7.49 -7.08
N ARG A 71 -8.31 7.22 -8.01
CA ARG A 71 -8.53 7.17 -9.47
C ARG A 71 -8.35 5.77 -10.02
N PHE A 72 -7.25 5.11 -9.67
CA PHE A 72 -6.83 3.78 -10.11
C PHE A 72 -7.34 2.67 -9.20
N GLY A 73 -7.44 1.46 -9.74
CA GLY A 73 -8.12 0.35 -9.08
C GLY A 73 -9.63 0.52 -9.11
N PHE A 74 -10.30 -0.10 -8.16
CA PHE A 74 -11.74 0.00 -8.03
C PHE A 74 -12.15 1.19 -7.17
N THR A 75 -12.96 2.06 -7.74
CA THR A 75 -13.63 3.16 -7.05
C THR A 75 -15.14 2.95 -7.13
N VAL A 76 -15.86 3.31 -6.08
CA VAL A 76 -17.31 3.17 -5.99
C VAL A 76 -17.88 4.54 -5.70
N ALA A 77 -18.71 5.06 -6.62
CA ALA A 77 -19.37 6.34 -6.49
C ALA A 77 -20.61 6.27 -5.56
N PRO A 78 -21.14 7.41 -5.08
CA PRO A 78 -22.32 7.43 -4.22
C PRO A 78 -23.58 6.81 -4.82
N ASP A 79 -23.69 6.80 -6.15
CA ASP A 79 -24.77 6.16 -6.92
C ASP A 79 -24.53 4.65 -7.16
N HIS A 80 -23.51 4.08 -6.53
CA HIS A 80 -23.05 2.70 -6.67
C HIS A 80 -22.43 2.33 -8.02
N THR A 81 -22.17 3.30 -8.90
CA THR A 81 -21.37 3.07 -10.10
C THR A 81 -19.94 2.66 -9.70
N ILE A 82 -19.46 1.55 -10.24
CA ILE A 82 -18.08 1.08 -10.05
C ILE A 82 -17.26 1.56 -11.24
N THR A 83 -16.17 2.27 -11.00
CA THR A 83 -15.16 2.52 -12.02
C THR A 83 -13.90 1.72 -11.70
N TYR A 84 -13.36 1.06 -12.71
CA TYR A 84 -12.09 0.35 -12.61
C TYR A 84 -11.08 0.91 -13.61
N ARG A 85 -9.88 1.23 -13.13
CA ARG A 85 -8.76 1.71 -13.96
C ARG A 85 -7.47 0.97 -13.67
N GLU A 86 -6.76 0.60 -14.73
CA GLU A 86 -5.44 -0.03 -14.64
C GLU A 86 -4.49 0.58 -15.66
N TRP A 87 -3.26 0.87 -15.25
CA TRP A 87 -2.20 1.23 -16.19
C TRP A 87 -1.53 -0.03 -16.73
N ALA A 88 -1.75 -0.31 -18.01
CA ALA A 88 -1.11 -1.40 -18.74
C ALA A 88 -0.72 -0.85 -20.13
N PRO A 89 0.47 -0.20 -20.23
CA PRO A 89 0.83 0.63 -21.38
C PRO A 89 1.19 -0.17 -22.62
N THR A 90 1.68 -1.39 -22.44
CA THR A 90 2.01 -2.34 -23.51
C THR A 90 0.82 -2.44 -24.47
N PRO A 91 1.05 -2.52 -25.80
CA PRO A 91 0.00 -2.65 -26.80
C PRO A 91 -0.65 -4.05 -26.78
N PHE A 92 -1.13 -4.49 -25.62
CA PHE A 92 -1.94 -5.69 -25.47
C PHE A 92 -3.23 -5.53 -26.27
N ALA A 93 -3.57 -6.55 -27.05
CA ALA A 93 -4.91 -6.75 -27.60
C ALA A 93 -5.87 -7.13 -26.46
N PRO A 94 -7.19 -7.09 -26.68
CA PRO A 94 -8.18 -6.51 -25.76
C PRO A 94 -7.97 -6.84 -24.28
N THR A 95 -7.93 -5.80 -23.44
CA THR A 95 -7.90 -5.95 -21.98
C THR A 95 -9.31 -5.93 -21.43
N SER A 96 -9.60 -6.85 -20.53
CA SER A 96 -10.90 -7.01 -19.90
C SER A 96 -10.80 -7.16 -18.40
N LEU A 97 -11.80 -6.66 -17.71
CA LEU A 97 -12.05 -6.94 -16.31
C LEU A 97 -12.91 -8.20 -16.23
N ALA A 98 -12.40 -9.24 -15.57
CA ALA A 98 -13.17 -10.44 -15.28
C ALA A 98 -13.66 -10.44 -13.82
N THR A 99 -14.95 -10.68 -13.64
CA THR A 99 -15.65 -10.63 -12.34
C THR A 99 -16.32 -11.97 -12.07
N SER A 100 -16.28 -12.45 -10.83
CA SER A 100 -16.98 -13.68 -10.45
C SER A 100 -18.20 -13.42 -9.58
N THR A 101 -19.33 -14.01 -9.99
CA THR A 101 -20.58 -14.05 -9.22
C THR A 101 -20.99 -15.49 -9.04
N ALA A 102 -21.06 -15.96 -7.79
CA ALA A 102 -21.42 -17.34 -7.44
C ALA A 102 -20.62 -18.44 -8.19
N GLY A 103 -19.35 -18.17 -8.51
CA GLY A 103 -18.45 -19.13 -9.18
C GLY A 103 -18.47 -19.04 -10.72
N THR A 104 -19.43 -18.33 -11.31
CA THR A 104 -19.44 -18.02 -12.74
C THR A 104 -18.55 -16.80 -13.01
N TRP A 105 -17.83 -16.80 -14.12
CA TRP A 105 -16.96 -15.70 -14.54
C TRP A 105 -17.56 -14.96 -15.73
N ASP A 106 -17.69 -13.65 -15.60
CA ASP A 106 -18.03 -12.74 -16.68
C ASP A 106 -16.81 -11.89 -17.04
N SER A 107 -16.73 -11.46 -18.30
CA SER A 107 -15.60 -10.68 -18.83
C SER A 107 -16.12 -9.41 -19.49
N HIS A 108 -15.58 -8.26 -19.08
CA HIS A 108 -16.04 -6.94 -19.51
C HIS A 108 -14.90 -6.17 -20.17
N GLU A 109 -15.07 -5.78 -21.43
CA GLU A 109 -14.04 -5.07 -22.21
C GLU A 109 -13.79 -3.66 -21.66
N MET A 110 -12.51 -3.28 -21.57
CA MET A 110 -12.07 -1.97 -21.10
C MET A 110 -11.63 -1.08 -22.26
N LYS A 111 -11.74 0.24 -22.08
CA LYS A 111 -11.28 1.23 -23.06
C LYS A 111 -9.92 1.78 -22.68
N ARG A 112 -8.97 1.80 -23.62
CA ARG A 112 -7.61 2.32 -23.42
C ARG A 112 -7.55 3.81 -23.77
N ASP A 113 -6.94 4.62 -22.89
CA ASP A 113 -6.63 6.01 -23.15
C ASP A 113 -5.26 6.19 -23.86
N PRO A 114 -4.89 7.42 -24.29
CA PRO A 114 -3.61 7.67 -24.96
C PRO A 114 -2.35 7.37 -24.13
N TYR A 115 -2.48 7.33 -22.79
CA TYR A 115 -1.37 7.06 -21.86
C TYR A 115 -1.28 5.58 -21.46
N GLY A 116 -2.16 4.73 -22.01
CA GLY A 116 -2.19 3.30 -21.73
C GLY A 116 -2.92 2.94 -20.43
N VAL A 117 -3.82 3.81 -19.96
CA VAL A 117 -4.76 3.48 -18.89
C VAL A 117 -5.98 2.83 -19.51
N TRP A 118 -6.32 1.64 -19.03
CA TRP A 118 -7.55 0.95 -19.36
C TRP A 118 -8.61 1.30 -18.33
N GLU A 119 -9.82 1.63 -18.79
CA GLU A 119 -10.94 2.05 -17.96
C GLU A 119 -12.23 1.30 -18.32
N ILE A 120 -13.03 0.97 -17.31
CA ILE A 120 -14.43 0.55 -17.46
C ILE A 120 -15.28 1.17 -16.35
N SER A 121 -16.52 1.53 -16.69
CA SER A 121 -17.55 1.93 -15.74
C SER A 121 -18.69 0.91 -15.76
N LEU A 122 -19.04 0.38 -14.60
CA LEU A 122 -20.10 -0.60 -14.41
C LEU A 122 -21.26 0.09 -13.66
N PRO A 123 -22.43 0.28 -14.30
CA PRO A 123 -23.58 0.89 -13.64
C PRO A 123 -24.13 -0.02 -12.54
N PRO A 124 -24.85 0.54 -11.56
CA PRO A 124 -25.45 -0.27 -10.49
C PRO A 124 -26.49 -1.26 -11.04
N VAL A 125 -26.60 -2.42 -10.39
CA VAL A 125 -27.60 -3.45 -10.68
C VAL A 125 -28.56 -3.50 -9.50
N ASN A 126 -29.86 -3.26 -9.76
CA ASN A 126 -30.90 -3.21 -8.72
C ASN A 126 -30.56 -2.25 -7.56
N GLY A 127 -29.95 -1.09 -7.87
CA GLY A 127 -29.56 -0.09 -6.88
C GLY A 127 -28.36 -0.49 -6.00
N GLN A 128 -27.61 -1.52 -6.37
CA GLN A 128 -26.42 -1.99 -5.68
C GLN A 128 -25.19 -2.01 -6.62
N PRO A 129 -23.95 -1.99 -6.08
CA PRO A 129 -22.77 -2.12 -6.92
C PRO A 129 -22.79 -3.42 -7.74
N ALA A 130 -22.44 -3.33 -9.03
CA ALA A 130 -22.49 -4.47 -9.96
C ALA A 130 -21.60 -5.66 -9.57
N ILE A 131 -20.55 -5.41 -8.79
CA ILE A 131 -19.68 -6.44 -8.23
C ILE A 131 -19.99 -6.57 -6.74
N PRO A 132 -20.49 -7.72 -6.28
CA PRO A 132 -20.73 -7.96 -4.86
C PRO A 132 -19.44 -7.87 -4.02
N HIS A 133 -19.57 -7.43 -2.79
CA HIS A 133 -18.47 -7.45 -1.83
C HIS A 133 -17.86 -8.86 -1.71
N ASP A 134 -16.54 -8.92 -1.69
CA ASP A 134 -15.73 -10.13 -1.56
C ASP A 134 -15.77 -11.12 -2.73
N SER A 135 -16.39 -10.72 -3.84
CA SER A 135 -16.28 -11.42 -5.12
C SER A 135 -14.85 -11.47 -5.63
N LYS A 136 -14.51 -12.55 -6.34
CA LYS A 136 -13.23 -12.66 -7.05
C LYS A 136 -13.23 -11.76 -8.28
N VAL A 137 -12.10 -11.12 -8.54
CA VAL A 137 -11.87 -10.29 -9.74
C VAL A 137 -10.49 -10.59 -10.31
N LYS A 138 -10.28 -10.32 -11.58
CA LYS A 138 -8.96 -10.39 -12.23
C LYS A 138 -8.93 -9.50 -13.46
N ILE A 139 -7.74 -9.05 -13.84
CA ILE A 139 -7.52 -8.51 -15.19
C ILE A 139 -7.16 -9.66 -16.10
N SER A 140 -7.77 -9.66 -17.29
CA SER A 140 -7.46 -10.57 -18.38
C SER A 140 -6.98 -9.76 -19.58
N MET A 141 -5.72 -9.96 -19.96
CA MET A 141 -5.08 -9.31 -21.12
C MET A 141 -4.80 -10.36 -22.21
N VAL A 142 -4.90 -10.00 -23.48
CA VAL A 142 -4.47 -10.86 -24.59
C VAL A 142 -3.08 -10.42 -25.06
N VAL A 143 -2.13 -11.36 -24.99
CA VAL A 143 -0.74 -11.11 -25.42
C VAL A 143 -0.70 -11.03 -26.96
N PRO A 144 -0.02 -10.03 -27.56
CA PRO A 144 -0.10 -9.81 -29.02
C PRO A 144 0.49 -10.94 -29.88
N ASN A 145 1.47 -11.68 -29.36
CA ASN A 145 2.27 -12.59 -30.17
C ASN A 145 1.62 -13.97 -30.37
N ASP A 146 1.03 -14.52 -29.32
CA ASP A 146 0.48 -15.89 -29.29
C ASP A 146 -1.03 -15.91 -28.99
N HIS A 147 -1.65 -14.74 -28.86
CA HIS A 147 -3.04 -14.56 -28.44
C HIS A 147 -3.38 -15.25 -27.11
N ALA A 148 -2.38 -15.57 -26.29
CA ALA A 148 -2.58 -16.17 -24.99
C ALA A 148 -3.24 -15.17 -24.04
N ARG A 149 -4.14 -15.69 -23.20
CA ARG A 149 -4.78 -14.90 -22.15
C ARG A 149 -3.88 -14.89 -20.91
N ALA A 150 -3.41 -13.71 -20.53
CA ALA A 150 -2.67 -13.47 -19.31
C ALA A 150 -3.61 -12.89 -18.25
N GLU A 151 -3.88 -13.69 -17.22
CA GLU A 151 -4.67 -13.26 -16.06
C GLU A 151 -3.76 -12.74 -14.95
N ARG A 152 -4.10 -11.60 -14.35
CA ARG A 152 -3.31 -10.94 -13.31
C ARG A 152 -4.19 -10.40 -12.19
N ILE A 153 -3.61 -10.31 -11.00
CA ILE A 153 -4.18 -9.56 -9.87
C ILE A 153 -4.09 -8.07 -10.22
N PRO A 154 -5.18 -7.29 -10.12
CA PRO A 154 -5.15 -5.83 -10.27
C PRO A 154 -4.08 -5.19 -9.39
N ALA A 155 -3.25 -4.30 -9.94
CA ALA A 155 -2.15 -3.68 -9.19
C ALA A 155 -2.64 -2.86 -7.97
N TRP A 156 -3.87 -2.36 -8.05
CA TRP A 156 -4.50 -1.50 -7.06
C TRP A 156 -5.55 -2.23 -6.20
N ILE A 157 -5.54 -3.58 -6.16
CA ILE A 157 -6.49 -4.32 -5.33
C ILE A 157 -6.23 -4.08 -3.83
N LYS A 158 -7.31 -3.99 -3.05
CA LYS A 158 -7.23 -3.77 -1.59
C LYS A 158 -7.10 -5.06 -0.78
N ARG A 159 -7.48 -6.21 -1.34
CA ARG A 159 -7.48 -7.50 -0.65
C ARG A 159 -7.21 -8.64 -1.62
N VAL A 160 -6.38 -9.59 -1.17
CA VAL A 160 -6.18 -10.90 -1.79
C VAL A 160 -6.41 -12.00 -0.77
N THR A 161 -6.79 -13.18 -1.24
CA THR A 161 -6.94 -14.39 -0.41
C THR A 161 -6.28 -15.57 -1.10
N GLN A 162 -5.87 -16.58 -0.32
CA GLN A 162 -5.35 -17.83 -0.84
C GLN A 162 -6.03 -18.98 -0.09
N ASP A 163 -6.52 -19.95 -0.85
CA ASP A 163 -7.02 -21.21 -0.31
C ASP A 163 -6.20 -22.36 -0.90
N LEU A 164 -5.27 -22.87 -0.08
CA LEU A 164 -4.33 -23.92 -0.50
C LEU A 164 -5.01 -25.25 -0.79
N ASN A 165 -6.26 -25.45 -0.36
CA ASN A 165 -7.02 -26.65 -0.73
C ASN A 165 -7.53 -26.58 -2.17
N VAL A 166 -7.56 -25.38 -2.76
CA VAL A 166 -8.06 -25.13 -4.13
C VAL A 166 -6.91 -24.84 -5.07
N SER A 167 -6.02 -23.90 -4.69
CA SER A 167 -4.91 -23.49 -5.55
C SER A 167 -3.80 -22.82 -4.74
N PRO A 168 -2.52 -22.99 -5.15
CA PRO A 168 -1.41 -22.24 -4.57
C PRO A 168 -1.41 -20.76 -4.98
N VAL A 169 -2.25 -20.32 -5.93
CA VAL A 169 -2.28 -18.92 -6.38
C VAL A 169 -3.20 -18.05 -5.51
N TYR A 170 -2.96 -16.75 -5.54
CA TYR A 170 -3.81 -15.76 -4.88
C TYR A 170 -4.99 -15.35 -5.76
N ASP A 171 -6.14 -15.15 -5.12
CA ASP A 171 -7.32 -14.54 -5.72
C ASP A 171 -7.46 -13.09 -5.26
N ALA A 172 -7.69 -12.17 -6.20
CA ALA A 172 -8.02 -10.78 -5.89
C ALA A 172 -9.49 -10.67 -5.46
N ARG A 173 -9.76 -9.88 -4.42
CA ARG A 173 -11.10 -9.71 -3.83
C ARG A 173 -11.57 -8.27 -3.94
N PHE A 174 -12.75 -8.07 -4.53
CA PHE A 174 -13.39 -6.76 -4.54
C PHE A 174 -13.82 -6.36 -3.13
N TRP A 175 -13.05 -5.46 -2.51
CA TRP A 175 -13.22 -5.11 -1.11
C TRP A 175 -14.03 -3.82 -0.92
N ASN A 176 -15.36 -3.96 -0.89
CA ASN A 176 -16.31 -2.89 -0.58
C ASN A 176 -17.29 -3.29 0.54
N PRO A 177 -16.84 -3.41 1.81
CA PRO A 177 -17.69 -3.91 2.88
C PRO A 177 -18.85 -2.93 3.18
N PRO A 178 -20.06 -3.43 3.48
CA PRO A 178 -21.22 -2.58 3.79
C PRO A 178 -21.02 -1.78 5.08
N GLN A 179 -20.20 -2.28 5.99
CA GLN A 179 -19.82 -1.60 7.23
C GLN A 179 -18.30 -1.39 7.25
N GLN A 180 -17.88 -0.14 7.11
CA GLN A 180 -16.48 0.25 7.21
C GLN A 180 -16.10 0.58 8.66
N TYR A 181 -14.88 0.21 9.06
CA TYR A 181 -14.36 0.59 10.38
C TYR A 181 -14.15 2.10 10.46
N LYS A 182 -14.75 2.73 11.47
CA LYS A 182 -14.53 4.15 11.80
C LYS A 182 -13.49 4.24 12.92
N PHE A 183 -12.39 4.94 12.67
CA PHE A 183 -11.39 5.20 13.71
C PHE A 183 -12.02 5.96 14.88
N LYS A 184 -11.78 5.47 16.10
CA LYS A 184 -12.38 6.01 17.33
C LYS A 184 -11.42 6.89 18.14
N ASN A 185 -10.12 6.74 17.95
CA ASN A 185 -9.09 7.42 18.73
C ASN A 185 -8.25 8.33 17.83
N PRO A 186 -7.81 9.51 18.31
CA PRO A 186 -6.88 10.35 17.57
C PRO A 186 -5.47 9.74 17.53
N ARG A 187 -4.62 10.29 16.66
CA ARG A 187 -3.19 9.94 16.64
C ARG A 187 -2.51 10.42 17.94
N PRO A 188 -1.65 9.61 18.58
CA PRO A 188 -0.85 10.07 19.72
C PRO A 188 0.07 11.25 19.33
N PRO A 189 0.44 12.12 20.29
CA PRO A 189 1.39 13.19 20.05
C PRO A 189 2.78 12.63 19.69
N LYS A 190 3.57 13.41 18.93
CA LYS A 190 4.96 13.07 18.62
C LYS A 190 5.78 13.02 19.92
N PRO A 191 6.47 11.91 20.23
CA PRO A 191 7.27 11.76 21.44
C PRO A 191 8.58 12.51 21.29
N GLN A 192 9.19 12.83 22.43
CA GLN A 192 10.52 13.42 22.47
C GLN A 192 11.61 12.43 22.04
N SER A 193 11.43 11.14 22.35
CA SER A 193 12.34 10.06 21.96
C SER A 193 11.55 8.82 21.58
N ALA A 194 11.97 8.13 20.53
CA ALA A 194 11.32 6.92 20.06
C ALA A 194 11.80 5.72 20.88
N ARG A 195 10.84 5.00 21.46
CA ARG A 195 11.02 3.63 21.93
C ARG A 195 10.15 2.76 21.05
N VAL A 196 10.73 1.70 20.49
CA VAL A 196 10.07 0.89 19.48
C VAL A 196 10.02 -0.54 19.98
N TYR A 197 8.83 -1.11 19.97
CA TYR A 197 8.64 -2.54 20.15
C TYR A 197 8.45 -3.14 18.76
N GLU A 198 9.46 -3.86 18.27
CA GLU A 198 9.34 -4.59 17.01
C GLU A 198 8.46 -5.82 17.20
N ALA A 199 7.50 -6.01 16.30
CA ALA A 199 6.53 -7.09 16.41
C ALA A 199 6.15 -7.67 15.06
N HIS A 200 5.87 -8.97 15.05
CA HIS A 200 5.33 -9.67 13.89
C HIS A 200 4.00 -10.34 14.26
N VAL A 201 2.90 -9.89 13.64
CA VAL A 201 1.54 -10.33 13.99
C VAL A 201 1.39 -11.85 13.87
N GLY A 202 1.84 -12.44 12.76
CA GLY A 202 1.62 -13.86 12.47
C GLY A 202 2.28 -14.85 13.44
N ILE A 203 3.30 -14.43 14.21
CA ILE A 203 4.04 -15.27 15.18
C ILE A 203 3.87 -14.77 16.62
N SER A 204 2.87 -13.92 16.86
CA SER A 204 2.64 -13.28 18.15
C SER A 204 1.81 -14.11 19.14
N SER A 205 1.46 -15.34 18.75
CA SER A 205 0.75 -16.30 19.59
C SER A 205 1.69 -17.45 19.97
N PRO A 206 1.55 -18.05 21.17
CA PRO A 206 2.24 -19.30 21.49
C PRO A 206 1.74 -20.49 20.66
N ASP A 207 0.54 -20.40 20.07
CA ASP A 207 -0.01 -21.47 19.24
C ASP A 207 0.76 -21.62 17.92
N PRO A 208 0.97 -22.85 17.41
CA PRO A 208 1.63 -23.11 16.13
C PRO A 208 0.70 -22.80 14.94
N LYS A 209 0.25 -21.56 14.82
CA LYS A 209 -0.64 -21.05 13.77
C LYS A 209 -0.24 -19.63 13.38
N VAL A 210 -0.75 -19.15 12.24
CA VAL A 210 -0.63 -17.72 11.90
C VAL A 210 -1.63 -16.93 12.74
N ALA A 211 -1.13 -16.17 13.71
CA ALA A 211 -1.96 -15.36 14.58
C ALA A 211 -2.59 -14.16 13.82
N THR A 212 -3.73 -13.69 14.33
CA THR A 212 -4.56 -12.68 13.68
C THR A 212 -4.35 -11.28 14.25
N TYR A 213 -4.73 -10.24 13.49
CA TYR A 213 -4.74 -8.86 13.99
C TYR A 213 -5.62 -8.67 15.24
N LYS A 214 -6.72 -9.44 15.37
CA LYS A 214 -7.60 -9.39 16.54
C LYS A 214 -6.91 -9.94 17.79
N GLU A 215 -6.26 -11.10 17.68
CA GLU A 215 -5.47 -11.68 18.77
C GLU A 215 -4.34 -10.73 19.20
N PHE A 216 -3.62 -10.16 18.23
CA PHE A 216 -2.55 -9.19 18.52
C PHE A 216 -3.08 -7.96 19.26
N THR A 217 -4.23 -7.43 18.82
CA THR A 217 -4.87 -6.27 19.44
C THR A 217 -5.27 -6.55 20.89
N GLN A 218 -5.83 -7.73 21.17
CA GLN A 218 -6.34 -8.09 22.49
C GLN A 218 -5.24 -8.53 23.46
N ASN A 219 -4.25 -9.29 22.98
CA ASN A 219 -3.32 -10.01 23.85
C ASN A 219 -1.91 -9.37 23.88
N THR A 220 -1.49 -8.73 22.80
CA THR A 220 -0.12 -8.25 22.63
C THR A 220 0.01 -6.74 22.88
N LEU A 221 -0.89 -5.92 22.31
CA LEU A 221 -0.86 -4.47 22.51
C LEU A 221 -0.88 -4.03 23.99
N PRO A 222 -1.68 -4.64 24.90
CA PRO A 222 -1.65 -4.28 26.31
C PRO A 222 -0.29 -4.55 26.99
N ARG A 223 0.41 -5.61 26.58
CA ARG A 223 1.75 -5.95 27.10
C ARG A 223 2.78 -4.91 26.66
N ILE A 224 2.73 -4.54 25.38
CA ILE A 224 3.59 -3.48 24.82
C ILE A 224 3.37 -2.17 25.59
N HIS A 225 2.12 -1.80 25.83
CA HIS A 225 1.78 -0.61 26.61
C HIS A 225 2.29 -0.68 28.07
N LYS A 226 2.21 -1.84 28.73
CA LYS A 226 2.73 -2.02 30.09
C LYS A 226 4.25 -1.84 30.16
N LEU A 227 4.98 -2.39 29.19
CA LEU A 227 6.44 -2.22 29.09
C LEU A 227 6.83 -0.75 28.83
N ALA A 228 5.96 0.00 28.14
CA ALA A 228 6.13 1.44 27.91
C ALA A 228 6.03 2.30 29.18
N THR A 229 5.24 1.84 30.15
CA THR A 229 4.73 2.64 31.29
C THR A 229 5.31 2.23 32.64
N THR A 230 6.28 1.30 32.66
CA THR A 230 6.93 0.83 33.90
C THR A 230 7.78 1.97 34.51
N PRO A 231 7.81 2.18 35.86
CA PRO A 231 8.13 3.46 36.51
C PRO A 231 9.54 4.04 36.32
N SER A 232 10.48 3.35 35.67
CA SER A 232 11.73 3.97 35.23
C SER A 232 11.53 4.87 34.01
N SER A 233 10.32 4.97 33.46
CA SER A 233 10.03 5.80 32.30
C SER A 233 8.55 5.89 31.95
N SER A 234 7.98 7.08 32.08
CA SER A 234 6.66 7.43 31.54
C SER A 234 6.81 8.09 30.18
N TRP A 235 6.78 7.34 29.06
CA TRP A 235 6.83 7.93 27.71
C TRP A 235 6.00 7.14 26.68
N PRO A 236 5.32 7.80 25.72
CA PRO A 236 4.49 7.13 24.72
C PRO A 236 5.33 6.35 23.67
N LEU A 237 4.89 5.14 23.32
CA LEU A 237 5.50 4.26 22.31
C LEU A 237 4.96 4.51 20.89
N TRP A 238 5.81 4.28 19.89
CA TRP A 238 5.42 4.14 18.48
C TRP A 238 5.45 2.67 18.09
N ASN A 239 4.43 2.25 17.35
CA ASN A 239 4.38 0.92 16.74
C ASN A 239 4.38 1.11 15.22
N THR A 240 5.39 0.57 14.55
CA THR A 240 5.42 0.41 13.10
C THR A 240 5.19 -1.06 12.79
N PRO A 241 4.00 -1.48 12.34
CA PRO A 241 3.83 -2.80 11.76
C PRO A 241 4.61 -2.83 10.43
N THR A 242 5.69 -3.60 10.36
CA THR A 242 6.55 -3.71 9.16
C THR A 242 6.00 -4.66 8.09
N THR A 243 4.70 -4.94 8.06
CA THR A 243 4.11 -5.83 7.04
C THR A 243 2.74 -5.35 6.55
N PRO A 244 2.55 -5.10 5.23
CA PRO A 244 1.22 -4.99 4.61
C PRO A 244 0.44 -6.31 4.79
N PRO A 245 -0.88 -6.34 4.54
CA PRO A 245 -1.71 -7.52 4.80
C PRO A 245 -1.29 -8.69 3.92
N SER A 246 -0.34 -9.49 4.41
CA SER A 246 -0.04 -10.81 3.88
C SER A 246 -1.05 -11.80 4.47
N ALA A 247 -1.65 -12.57 3.56
CA ALA A 247 -2.51 -13.72 3.74
C ALA A 247 -2.72 -14.20 5.18
N THR A 248 -3.97 -14.11 5.64
CA THR A 248 -4.42 -14.92 6.77
C THR A 248 -4.41 -16.39 6.34
N ARG A 249 -3.45 -17.15 6.86
CA ARG A 249 -3.34 -18.60 6.66
C ARG A 249 -4.35 -19.30 7.56
N SER A 250 -5.29 -20.03 6.98
CA SER A 250 -6.00 -21.08 7.68
C SER A 250 -5.48 -22.42 7.14
N THR A 251 -4.90 -23.24 8.00
CA THR A 251 -4.55 -24.63 7.67
C THR A 251 -4.91 -25.52 8.85
N PRO A 252 -5.52 -26.69 8.61
CA PRO A 252 -5.71 -27.71 9.62
C PRO A 252 -4.41 -28.52 9.84
N SER A 253 -4.36 -29.14 11.00
CA SER A 253 -3.28 -29.92 11.61
C SER A 253 -2.64 -31.02 10.73
N SER A 254 -1.30 -31.10 10.75
CA SER A 254 -0.54 -32.36 10.82
C SER A 254 0.95 -32.12 11.17
N PRO A 255 1.66 -33.11 11.74
CA PRO A 255 2.71 -32.87 12.73
C PRO A 255 4.13 -32.77 12.19
N LEU A 256 4.94 -31.99 12.91
CA LEU A 256 6.38 -32.12 13.16
C LEU A 256 7.25 -32.80 12.09
N HIS A 257 8.14 -32.02 11.47
CA HIS A 257 9.55 -32.42 11.36
C HIS A 257 10.50 -31.21 11.27
N HIS A 258 11.31 -31.09 12.31
CA HIS A 258 12.72 -30.70 12.35
C HIS A 258 13.18 -29.39 11.70
N ALA A 259 13.64 -28.50 12.56
CA ALA A 259 14.60 -27.46 12.26
C ALA A 259 15.92 -28.05 11.71
N MET A 260 16.46 -27.45 10.66
CA MET A 260 17.90 -27.45 10.39
C MET A 260 18.30 -26.06 9.90
N ALA A 261 19.12 -25.41 10.72
CA ALA A 261 19.97 -24.32 10.31
C ALA A 261 21.19 -24.91 9.58
N PHE A 262 21.63 -24.30 8.49
CA PHE A 262 23.03 -24.38 8.05
C PHE A 262 23.52 -22.99 7.59
N PRO A 263 24.83 -22.71 7.77
CA PRO A 263 25.39 -21.38 7.82
C PRO A 263 25.83 -20.86 6.44
N MET A 264 26.18 -19.58 6.43
CA MET A 264 26.81 -18.85 5.34
C MET A 264 28.05 -19.56 4.78
N THR A 265 28.15 -19.54 3.45
CA THR A 265 29.32 -19.11 2.68
C THR A 265 28.83 -18.31 1.49
#